data_AF-A0A1B6AUI4-F1
#
_entry.id   AF-A0A1B6AUI4-F1
#
_cell.length_a   1.000
_cell.length_b   1.000
_cell.length_c   1.000
_cell.angle_alpha   90.00
_cell.angle_beta   90.00
_cell.angle_gamma   90.00
#
_symmetry.space_group_name_H-M   'P 1'
#
loop_
_entity.id
_entity.type
_entity.pdbx_description
1 polymer ?
#
loop_
_entity_poly.entity_id
_entity_poly.type
_entity_poly.pdbx_seq_one_letter_code
_entity_poly.pdbx_strand_id
1 'polypeptide(L)'
;MTWAVGSPAGEAGMSATQPVGILTALEALTADDAALTEAGVDRAAALALVYDDDETNIRAALIARRRNPRLRLVIRLYNRKLGQHLEELLDQTAILATPALDAAELEASTTVLSDADTATPALAATAIAGSSKVVQADGLLLRAAERTPPSRGEVADPGLCTLALLSATTNDPAGAEGSDRSGDEAPLLLPDDRDVAAATGRGTVVLEAVSYEGPPPRTGPLAGRSAPLGSLFSRRVRWSIAGAVAAVLALAVTSWIVTGDDPRHAAYVTVLDLFAINDPATDEQPARKILQLLSGALGMLLLPVMVAAVFEALGTFRTASQLRHPPRGLHGHVVLLGLGKIGTRVLARLRELDIPVVCVEQDPEARGLPLARRLRVPTVIGDVTEEGVLEAAKIDRAHALLALTSSDTTNLEATLYARSVTPDLRVALRLYDDDFATAVYRTLRTAHPNAVTRSRSVSTLAAPAFAGAMMGRQILGAIPIERRVLLIAALTVVGHPQLEGRTVAEAFRPGAWRVLALDAATPDERRPDLASPHHHETDSPRPGLVWDLHPGYVLQPHDRVVLAATRHGLAELLGRPTPHGSHRGPW
;
A
#
# COMPACT_ATOMS: atom_id res chain seq x y z
N MET A 1 24.97 -15.68 6.83
CA MET A 1 25.14 -17.15 6.69
C MET A 1 25.89 -17.41 5.40
N THR A 2 26.96 -18.19 5.50
CA THR A 2 28.00 -18.51 4.50
C THR A 2 27.47 -19.16 3.22
N TRP A 3 27.90 -18.65 2.05
CA TRP A 3 28.12 -19.47 0.85
C TRP A 3 29.37 -19.00 0.12
N ALA A 4 30.37 -19.89 0.06
CA ALA A 4 31.56 -19.78 -0.76
C ALA A 4 31.33 -20.50 -2.09
N VAL A 5 31.71 -19.90 -3.21
CA VAL A 5 31.89 -20.62 -4.48
C VAL A 5 33.33 -20.41 -4.93
N GLY A 6 34.17 -21.40 -4.63
CA GLY A 6 35.48 -21.56 -5.24
C GLY A 6 35.36 -22.31 -6.56
N SER A 7 36.07 -21.84 -7.58
CA SER A 7 36.33 -22.60 -8.81
C SER A 7 37.22 -23.82 -8.53
N PRO A 8 37.03 -24.90 -9.31
CA PRO A 8 38.19 -25.58 -9.88
C PRO A 8 38.04 -25.77 -11.40
N ALA A 9 39.20 -25.74 -12.07
CA ALA A 9 39.36 -25.97 -13.50
C ALA A 9 39.17 -27.45 -13.89
N GLY A 10 38.63 -27.69 -15.09
CA GLY A 10 38.57 -29.00 -15.75
C GLY A 10 37.76 -28.94 -17.05
N GLU A 11 38.36 -29.34 -18.16
CA GLU A 11 37.94 -29.15 -19.57
C GLU A 11 36.65 -29.87 -19.99
N ALA A 12 35.84 -29.21 -20.84
CA ALA A 12 35.44 -29.64 -22.19
C ALA A 12 33.99 -29.24 -22.56
N GLY A 13 33.89 -28.29 -23.52
CA GLY A 13 32.83 -28.22 -24.53
C GLY A 13 31.42 -27.82 -24.11
N MET A 14 31.12 -26.51 -24.06
CA MET A 14 29.83 -25.98 -24.55
C MET A 14 29.83 -24.44 -24.67
N SER A 15 29.45 -24.00 -25.86
CA SER A 15 29.08 -22.65 -26.34
C SER A 15 29.17 -21.47 -25.35
N ALA A 16 30.07 -20.55 -25.65
CA ALA A 16 30.23 -19.26 -24.98
C ALA A 16 28.95 -18.41 -25.03
N THR A 17 28.26 -18.31 -23.89
CA THR A 17 27.30 -17.25 -23.61
C THR A 17 28.10 -15.96 -23.36
N GLN A 18 27.82 -14.90 -24.11
CA GLN A 18 28.41 -13.58 -23.85
C GLN A 18 28.08 -13.13 -22.41
N PRO A 19 29.04 -12.62 -21.63
CA PRO A 19 28.75 -12.13 -20.29
C PRO A 19 27.96 -10.82 -20.37
N VAL A 20 26.75 -10.83 -19.80
CA VAL A 20 26.10 -9.62 -19.28
C VAL A 20 27.10 -8.96 -18.33
N GLY A 21 27.29 -7.63 -18.45
CA GLY A 21 28.43 -6.87 -17.91
C GLY A 21 28.99 -7.32 -16.55
N ILE A 22 30.32 -7.23 -16.41
CA ILE A 22 31.09 -7.69 -15.23
C ILE A 22 30.41 -7.19 -13.95
N LEU A 23 29.80 -8.12 -13.21
CA LEU A 23 29.19 -7.86 -11.92
C LEU A 23 30.27 -8.07 -10.85
N THR A 24 30.70 -6.98 -10.23
CA THR A 24 31.67 -7.03 -9.12
C THR A 24 30.90 -6.95 -7.81
N ALA A 25 31.08 -7.94 -6.95
CA ALA A 25 30.53 -7.92 -5.59
C ALA A 25 31.64 -7.51 -4.60
N LEU A 26 31.30 -6.60 -3.70
CA LEU A 26 32.14 -6.15 -2.59
C LEU A 26 31.38 -6.42 -1.30
N GLU A 27 32.05 -6.96 -0.30
CA GLU A 27 31.46 -7.24 1.01
C GLU A 27 32.09 -6.31 2.05
N ALA A 28 31.24 -5.53 2.74
CA ALA A 28 31.65 -4.63 3.81
C ALA A 28 30.65 -4.72 4.96
N LEU A 29 31.15 -4.64 6.21
CA LEU A 29 30.31 -4.67 7.42
C LEU A 29 29.39 -3.44 7.53
N THR A 30 29.83 -2.30 7.01
CA THR A 30 29.10 -1.04 7.01
C THR A 30 29.34 -0.29 5.70
N ALA A 31 28.32 0.43 5.21
CA ALA A 31 28.47 1.37 4.09
C ALA A 31 29.15 2.67 4.54
N ASP A 32 30.41 2.56 4.94
CA ASP A 32 31.24 3.70 5.29
C ASP A 32 31.88 4.35 4.04
N ASP A 33 32.57 5.45 4.26
CA ASP A 33 33.20 6.23 3.19
C ASP A 33 34.25 5.42 2.41
N ALA A 34 34.96 4.51 3.07
CA ALA A 34 35.95 3.64 2.43
C ALA A 34 35.26 2.62 1.51
N ALA A 35 34.23 1.93 2.00
CA ALA A 35 33.47 0.96 1.23
C ALA A 35 32.79 1.60 0.00
N LEU A 36 32.22 2.80 0.15
CA LEU A 36 31.62 3.54 -0.97
C LEU A 36 32.66 3.98 -2.00
N THR A 37 33.87 4.35 -1.55
CA THR A 37 34.98 4.71 -2.45
C THR A 37 35.47 3.49 -3.23
N GLU A 38 35.64 2.34 -2.56
CA GLU A 38 36.02 1.07 -3.20
C GLU A 38 34.97 0.62 -4.21
N ALA A 39 33.68 0.83 -3.93
CA ALA A 39 32.58 0.60 -4.85
C ALA A 39 32.54 1.58 -6.05
N GLY A 40 33.40 2.60 -6.07
CA GLY A 40 33.52 3.55 -7.19
C GLY A 40 32.43 4.60 -7.24
N VAL A 41 31.86 5.00 -6.09
CA VAL A 41 30.77 6.00 -6.00
C VAL A 41 31.10 7.33 -6.68
N ASP A 42 32.37 7.72 -6.73
CA ASP A 42 32.84 8.95 -7.41
C ASP A 42 32.55 8.97 -8.92
N ARG A 43 32.46 7.79 -9.55
CA ARG A 43 32.19 7.64 -10.99
C ARG A 43 30.85 6.96 -11.28
N ALA A 44 30.13 6.58 -10.23
CA ALA A 44 28.84 5.92 -10.36
C ALA A 44 27.81 6.88 -10.96
N ALA A 45 26.98 6.37 -11.88
CA ALA A 45 25.86 7.12 -12.42
C ALA A 45 24.67 7.15 -11.45
N ALA A 46 24.54 6.11 -10.61
CA ALA A 46 23.44 5.94 -9.68
C ALA A 46 23.85 5.02 -8.52
N LEU A 47 23.23 5.20 -7.34
CA LEU A 47 23.42 4.41 -6.14
C LEU A 47 22.07 4.11 -5.48
N ALA A 48 21.76 2.82 -5.32
CA ALA A 48 20.60 2.34 -4.58
C ALA A 48 21.00 1.95 -3.15
N LEU A 49 20.33 2.54 -2.16
CA LEU A 49 20.51 2.25 -0.75
C LEU A 49 19.27 1.50 -0.25
N VAL A 50 19.42 0.19 -0.04
CA VAL A 50 18.31 -0.75 0.18
C VAL A 50 18.45 -1.51 1.50
N TYR A 51 19.17 -0.97 2.47
CA TYR A 51 19.26 -1.56 3.80
C TYR A 51 17.88 -1.57 4.47
N ASP A 52 17.64 -2.54 5.36
CA ASP A 52 16.39 -2.61 6.13
C ASP A 52 16.28 -1.50 7.19
N ASP A 53 17.41 -0.89 7.54
CA ASP A 53 17.53 0.19 8.50
C ASP A 53 17.57 1.57 7.83
N ASP A 54 16.60 2.41 8.17
CA ASP A 54 16.48 3.78 7.65
C ASP A 54 17.71 4.62 8.02
N GLU A 55 18.29 4.44 9.23
CA GLU A 55 19.45 5.22 9.67
C GLU A 55 20.68 4.95 8.80
N THR A 56 20.95 3.68 8.51
CA THR A 56 22.04 3.25 7.64
C THR A 56 21.88 3.80 6.22
N ASN A 57 20.66 3.76 5.67
CA ASN A 57 20.36 4.34 4.36
C ASN A 57 20.59 5.86 4.34
N ILE A 58 20.14 6.60 5.36
CA ILE A 58 20.33 8.05 5.44
C ILE A 58 21.82 8.41 5.56
N ARG A 59 22.55 7.69 6.42
CA ARG A 59 23.99 7.93 6.64
C ARG A 59 24.78 7.71 5.35
N ALA A 60 24.55 6.58 4.67
CA ALA A 60 25.21 6.27 3.40
C ALA A 60 24.85 7.29 2.30
N ALA A 61 23.60 7.76 2.25
CA ALA A 61 23.16 8.77 1.28
C ALA A 61 23.91 10.10 1.46
N LEU A 62 24.06 10.57 2.71
CA LEU A 62 24.77 11.81 3.02
C LEU A 62 26.26 11.72 2.68
N ILE A 63 26.91 10.58 2.92
CA ILE A 63 28.31 10.34 2.55
C ILE A 63 28.44 10.34 1.03
N ALA A 64 27.58 9.59 0.33
CA ALA A 64 27.61 9.47 -1.12
C ALA A 64 27.37 10.81 -1.84
N ARG A 65 26.39 11.61 -1.38
CA ARG A 65 26.11 12.96 -1.93
C ARG A 65 27.29 13.91 -1.75
N ARG A 66 27.99 13.85 -0.62
CA ARG A 66 29.18 14.69 -0.35
C ARG A 66 30.33 14.35 -1.29
N ARG A 67 30.49 13.08 -1.64
CA ARG A 67 31.54 12.57 -2.54
C ARG A 67 31.24 12.90 -3.99
N ASN A 68 30.03 12.59 -4.42
CA ASN A 68 29.57 12.80 -5.78
C ASN A 68 28.26 13.59 -5.78
N PRO A 69 28.33 14.94 -5.91
CA PRO A 69 27.14 15.79 -5.93
C PRO A 69 26.18 15.50 -7.08
N ARG A 70 26.65 14.89 -8.17
CA ARG A 70 25.85 14.54 -9.35
C ARG A 70 25.26 13.13 -9.29
N LEU A 71 25.58 12.36 -8.26
CA LEU A 71 25.15 10.98 -8.13
C LEU A 71 23.63 10.89 -8.05
N ARG A 72 23.02 10.00 -8.81
CA ARG A 72 21.61 9.69 -8.59
C ARG A 72 21.46 8.80 -7.36
N LEU A 73 20.69 9.24 -6.37
CA LEU A 73 20.44 8.49 -5.15
C LEU A 73 19.02 7.94 -5.17
N VAL A 74 18.88 6.62 -5.00
CA VAL A 74 17.60 6.00 -4.65
C VAL A 74 17.71 5.41 -3.26
N ILE A 75 16.91 5.92 -2.34
CA ILE A 75 17.03 5.63 -0.93
C ILE A 75 15.76 4.92 -0.47
N ARG A 76 15.90 3.73 0.11
CA ARG A 76 14.79 3.06 0.77
C ARG A 76 14.54 3.71 2.12
N LEU A 77 13.33 4.25 2.32
CA LEU A 77 12.89 4.75 3.63
C LEU A 77 11.46 4.35 3.95
N TYR A 78 11.21 4.04 5.21
CA TYR A 78 9.86 3.72 5.65
C TYR A 78 8.99 4.98 5.86
N ASN A 79 9.57 6.05 6.40
CA ASN A 79 8.85 7.27 6.73
C ASN A 79 8.82 8.26 5.56
N ARG A 80 7.68 8.33 4.86
CA ARG A 80 7.48 9.23 3.71
C ARG A 80 7.74 10.71 4.02
N LYS A 81 7.32 11.21 5.19
CA LYS A 81 7.52 12.64 5.53
C LYS A 81 9.00 12.95 5.70
N LEU A 82 9.73 12.06 6.37
CA LEU A 82 11.17 12.19 6.50
C LEU A 82 11.86 12.06 5.14
N GLY A 83 11.39 11.14 4.31
CA GLY A 83 11.85 10.95 2.94
C GLY A 83 11.77 12.23 2.09
N GLN A 84 10.63 12.90 2.08
CA GLN A 84 10.43 14.15 1.33
C GLN A 84 11.42 15.24 1.77
N HIS A 85 11.60 15.43 3.08
CA HIS A 85 12.58 16.40 3.57
C HIS A 85 14.01 16.00 3.20
N LEU A 86 14.33 14.71 3.21
CA LEU A 86 15.65 14.23 2.82
C LEU A 86 15.92 14.43 1.32
N GLU A 87 14.92 14.19 0.46
CA GLU A 87 15.01 14.48 -0.97
C GLU A 87 15.32 15.96 -1.19
N GLU A 88 14.51 16.86 -0.62
CA GLU A 88 14.69 18.31 -0.73
C GLU A 88 16.08 18.75 -0.26
N LEU A 89 16.54 18.26 0.89
CA LEU A 89 17.85 18.59 1.44
C LEU A 89 18.99 18.11 0.53
N LEU A 90 18.94 16.86 0.06
CA LEU A 90 19.99 16.28 -0.76
C LEU A 90 20.05 16.93 -2.15
N ASP A 91 18.91 17.26 -2.75
CA ASP A 91 18.86 17.95 -4.04
C ASP A 91 19.33 19.40 -3.92
N GLN A 92 18.97 20.13 -2.85
CA GLN A 92 19.53 21.45 -2.57
C GLN A 92 21.06 21.40 -2.44
N THR A 93 21.60 20.40 -1.73
CA THR A 93 23.08 20.26 -1.62
C THR A 93 23.73 19.98 -2.97
N ALA A 94 23.07 19.23 -3.85
CA ALA A 94 23.57 18.94 -5.19
C ALA A 94 23.62 20.22 -6.06
N ILE A 95 22.55 21.02 -6.03
CA ILE A 95 22.44 22.30 -6.75
C ILE A 95 23.53 23.27 -6.30
N LEU A 96 23.71 23.44 -4.99
CA LEU A 96 24.74 24.34 -4.44
C LEU A 96 26.16 23.92 -4.82
N ALA A 97 26.41 22.61 -4.92
CA ALA A 97 27.72 22.09 -5.30
C ALA A 97 28.00 22.17 -6.82
N THR A 98 26.96 22.28 -7.66
CA THR A 98 27.11 22.29 -9.13
C THR A 98 26.24 23.36 -9.83
N PRO A 99 26.55 24.66 -9.68
CA PRO A 99 25.72 25.75 -10.22
C PRO A 99 25.71 25.89 -11.76
N ALA A 100 26.52 25.12 -12.48
CA ALA A 100 26.67 25.18 -13.94
C ALA A 100 25.80 24.17 -14.72
N LEU A 101 25.05 23.32 -14.02
CA LEU A 101 24.14 22.35 -14.62
C LEU A 101 22.70 22.87 -14.54
N ASP A 102 21.83 22.35 -15.42
CA ASP A 102 20.42 22.69 -15.41
C ASP A 102 19.80 22.33 -14.05
N ALA A 103 19.20 23.33 -13.39
CA ALA A 103 18.56 23.15 -12.08
C ALA A 103 17.50 22.03 -12.14
N ALA A 104 16.81 21.88 -13.27
CA ALA A 104 15.81 20.84 -13.47
C ALA A 104 16.38 19.41 -13.50
N GLU A 105 17.65 19.22 -13.92
CA GLU A 105 18.31 17.91 -13.88
C GLU A 105 18.81 17.53 -12.47
N LEU A 106 19.13 18.54 -11.64
CA LEU A 106 19.68 18.38 -10.28
C LEU A 106 18.62 18.36 -9.18
N GLU A 107 17.51 19.07 -9.35
CA GLU A 107 16.31 19.07 -8.47
C GLU A 107 15.59 17.69 -8.43
N ALA A 108 16.23 16.69 -9.03
CA ALA A 108 15.70 15.39 -9.41
C ALA A 108 16.71 14.25 -9.17
N SER A 109 17.83 14.56 -8.52
CA SER A 109 18.94 13.62 -8.36
C SER A 109 18.71 12.63 -7.22
N THR A 110 17.74 12.90 -6.34
CA THR A 110 17.41 12.06 -5.20
C THR A 110 15.98 11.54 -5.32
N THR A 111 15.77 10.27 -5.03
CA THR A 111 14.44 9.66 -4.95
C THR A 111 14.38 8.74 -3.75
N VAL A 112 13.38 8.93 -2.91
CA VAL A 112 13.13 8.12 -1.73
C VAL A 112 11.91 7.24 -2.00
N LEU A 113 12.13 5.93 -1.92
CA LEU A 113 11.08 4.95 -2.12
C LEU A 113 10.77 4.24 -0.80
N SER A 114 9.49 3.97 -0.59
CA SER A 114 9.05 3.11 0.50
C SER A 114 8.52 1.81 -0.08
N ASP A 115 9.12 0.68 0.27
CA ASP A 115 8.66 -0.65 -0.12
C ASP A 115 7.15 -0.85 0.05
N ALA A 116 6.62 -0.33 1.16
CA ALA A 116 5.21 -0.42 1.46
C ALA A 116 4.35 0.44 0.52
N ASP A 117 4.79 1.66 0.18
CA ASP A 117 4.09 2.53 -0.77
C ASP A 117 4.15 1.95 -2.18
N THR A 118 5.31 1.43 -2.58
CA THR A 118 5.51 0.83 -3.90
C THR A 118 4.71 -0.45 -4.10
N ALA A 119 4.61 -1.31 -3.08
CA ALA A 119 3.86 -2.57 -3.19
C ALA A 119 2.34 -2.39 -3.04
N THR A 120 1.87 -1.31 -2.41
CA THR A 120 0.45 -1.10 -2.07
C THR A 120 -0.49 -1.15 -3.28
N PRO A 121 -0.22 -0.46 -4.41
CA PRO A 121 -1.09 -0.52 -5.58
C PRO A 121 -1.29 -1.94 -6.12
N ALA A 122 -0.22 -2.74 -6.19
CA ALA A 122 -0.29 -4.12 -6.65
C ALA A 122 -1.10 -5.02 -5.69
N LEU A 123 -0.94 -4.82 -4.38
CA LEU A 123 -1.72 -5.56 -3.36
C LEU A 123 -3.21 -5.18 -3.40
N ALA A 124 -3.54 -3.89 -3.50
CA ALA A 124 -4.92 -3.42 -3.61
C ALA A 124 -5.59 -3.91 -4.92
N ALA A 125 -4.88 -3.85 -6.05
CA ALA A 125 -5.38 -4.31 -7.34
C ALA A 125 -5.68 -5.81 -7.36
N THR A 126 -4.86 -6.61 -6.66
CA THR A 126 -5.09 -8.05 -6.53
C THR A 126 -6.42 -8.33 -5.84
N ALA A 127 -6.80 -7.52 -4.84
CA ALA A 127 -8.06 -7.65 -4.10
C ALA A 127 -9.30 -7.37 -4.96
N ILE A 128 -9.17 -6.47 -5.93
CA ILE A 128 -10.30 -5.94 -6.72
C ILE A 128 -10.48 -6.74 -8.01
N ALA A 129 -9.38 -6.95 -8.74
CA ALA A 129 -9.41 -7.38 -10.13
C ALA A 129 -8.69 -8.72 -10.36
N GLY A 130 -8.10 -9.32 -9.31
CA GLY A 130 -7.27 -10.53 -9.43
C GLY A 130 -6.00 -10.33 -10.29
N SER A 131 -5.65 -9.08 -10.59
CA SER A 131 -4.62 -8.70 -11.57
C SER A 131 -3.40 -8.07 -10.92
N SER A 132 -2.22 -8.38 -11.47
CA SER A 132 -0.90 -8.21 -10.84
C SER A 132 -0.08 -7.03 -11.33
N LYS A 133 -0.60 -6.21 -12.25
CA LYS A 133 0.21 -5.22 -12.98
C LYS A 133 -0.53 -3.91 -12.99
N VAL A 134 -0.21 -2.99 -12.08
CA VAL A 134 -0.85 -1.67 -12.05
C VAL A 134 0.22 -0.60 -12.06
N VAL A 135 0.10 0.35 -12.97
CA VAL A 135 0.94 1.56 -13.02
C VAL A 135 0.07 2.75 -12.72
N GLN A 136 0.60 3.64 -11.89
CA GLN A 136 -0.03 4.91 -11.61
C GLN A 136 0.58 5.97 -12.52
N ALA A 137 -0.26 6.69 -13.24
CA ALA A 137 0.12 7.90 -13.96
C ALA A 137 -0.95 8.96 -13.68
N ASP A 138 -0.56 10.10 -13.10
CA ASP A 138 -1.44 11.26 -12.86
C ASP A 138 -2.72 10.95 -12.05
N GLY A 139 -2.63 10.08 -11.04
CA GLY A 139 -3.78 9.70 -10.20
C GLY A 139 -4.70 8.62 -10.77
N LEU A 140 -4.51 8.19 -12.03
CA LEU A 140 -5.18 7.04 -12.62
C LEU A 140 -4.44 5.73 -12.31
N LEU A 141 -5.16 4.69 -11.88
CA LEU A 141 -4.66 3.33 -11.81
C LEU A 141 -4.87 2.67 -13.19
N LEU A 142 -3.78 2.46 -13.91
CA LEU A 142 -3.78 1.71 -15.16
C LEU A 142 -3.47 0.26 -14.83
N ARG A 143 -4.40 -0.65 -15.06
CA ARG A 143 -4.22 -2.08 -14.89
C ARG A 143 -3.76 -2.70 -16.19
N ALA A 144 -2.59 -3.31 -16.20
CA ALA A 144 -2.28 -4.38 -17.13
C ALA A 144 -3.10 -5.63 -16.70
N ALA A 145 -4.19 -5.88 -17.40
CA ALA A 145 -5.07 -7.01 -17.22
C ALA A 145 -4.59 -8.16 -18.09
N GLU A 146 -4.37 -9.33 -17.48
CA GLU A 146 -4.22 -10.58 -18.24
C GLU A 146 -5.61 -11.01 -18.69
N ARG A 147 -5.81 -11.12 -20.00
CA ARG A 147 -7.04 -11.64 -20.60
C ARG A 147 -6.80 -13.04 -21.14
N THR A 148 -7.74 -13.94 -20.85
CA THR A 148 -7.88 -15.20 -21.57
C THR A 148 -8.31 -14.89 -23.01
N PRO A 149 -7.68 -15.50 -24.03
CA PRO A 149 -8.01 -15.21 -25.42
C PRO A 149 -9.50 -15.48 -25.69
N PRO A 150 -10.19 -14.61 -26.45
CA PRO A 150 -11.60 -14.80 -26.78
C PRO A 150 -11.82 -16.10 -27.57
N SER A 151 -12.99 -16.71 -27.41
CA SER A 151 -13.36 -17.90 -28.17
C SER A 151 -13.48 -17.55 -29.66
N ARG A 152 -13.31 -18.54 -30.55
CA ARG A 152 -13.37 -18.32 -32.01
C ARG A 152 -14.71 -17.67 -32.40
N GLY A 153 -14.71 -16.38 -32.71
CA GLY A 153 -15.90 -15.60 -33.07
C GLY A 153 -16.34 -14.52 -32.04
N GLU A 154 -15.69 -14.41 -30.88
CA GLU A 154 -15.91 -13.31 -29.94
C GLU A 154 -15.02 -12.10 -30.27
N VAL A 155 -15.61 -10.91 -30.31
CA VAL A 155 -14.88 -9.64 -30.48
C VAL A 155 -14.22 -9.29 -29.15
N ALA A 156 -12.90 -9.12 -29.14
CA ALA A 156 -12.17 -8.67 -27.95
C ALA A 156 -12.65 -7.26 -27.56
N ASP A 157 -13.04 -7.08 -26.30
CA ASP A 157 -13.39 -5.77 -25.74
C ASP A 157 -12.16 -4.83 -25.83
N PRO A 158 -12.25 -3.61 -26.38
CA PRO A 158 -11.06 -2.78 -26.60
C PRO A 158 -10.57 -2.20 -25.27
N GLY A 159 -9.57 -2.85 -24.65
CA GLY A 159 -8.73 -2.15 -23.68
C GLY A 159 -7.87 -1.08 -24.39
N LEU A 160 -7.26 -0.16 -23.63
CA LEU A 160 -6.53 1.00 -24.18
C LEU A 160 -5.42 0.58 -25.17
N CYS A 161 -4.65 -0.47 -24.86
CA CYS A 161 -3.75 -1.14 -25.82
C CYS A 161 -3.19 -2.48 -25.30
N THR A 162 -2.77 -3.39 -26.19
CA THR A 162 -2.08 -4.64 -25.82
C THR A 162 -0.59 -4.37 -25.53
N LEU A 163 -0.15 -4.62 -24.30
CA LEU A 163 1.22 -4.39 -23.84
C LEU A 163 2.15 -5.60 -24.04
N ALA A 164 1.61 -6.82 -23.99
CA ALA A 164 2.40 -8.03 -24.26
C ALA A 164 1.54 -9.24 -24.64
N LEU A 165 2.13 -10.15 -25.40
CA LEU A 165 1.70 -11.54 -25.53
C LEU A 165 2.50 -12.38 -24.55
N LEU A 166 1.81 -13.14 -23.69
CA LEU A 166 2.43 -14.05 -22.72
C LEU A 166 2.98 -15.30 -23.42
N SER A 167 3.84 -16.04 -22.71
CA SER A 167 4.37 -17.31 -23.21
C SER A 167 3.24 -18.32 -23.50
N ALA A 168 3.44 -19.20 -24.48
CA ALA A 168 2.50 -20.28 -24.79
C ALA A 168 2.28 -21.24 -23.61
N THR A 169 3.21 -21.26 -22.64
CA THR A 169 3.19 -22.11 -21.45
C THR A 169 2.46 -21.51 -20.24
N THR A 170 1.93 -20.28 -20.31
CA THR A 170 1.21 -19.66 -19.18
C THR A 170 -0.03 -20.46 -18.75
N ASN A 171 -0.58 -21.28 -19.65
CA ASN A 171 -1.68 -22.21 -19.38
C ASN A 171 -1.25 -23.70 -19.32
N ASP A 172 0.06 -23.99 -19.42
CA ASP A 172 0.61 -25.35 -19.33
C ASP A 172 1.16 -25.60 -17.91
N PRO A 173 0.56 -26.51 -17.12
CA PRO A 173 1.00 -26.82 -15.76
C PRO A 173 2.39 -27.46 -15.66
N ALA A 174 3.03 -27.86 -16.77
CA ALA A 174 4.38 -28.43 -16.78
C ALA A 174 5.49 -27.44 -17.24
N GLY A 175 5.14 -26.21 -17.58
CA GLY A 175 6.06 -25.24 -18.21
C GLY A 175 7.04 -24.55 -17.25
N ALA A 176 8.31 -24.43 -17.65
CA ALA A 176 9.30 -23.60 -16.97
C ALA A 176 9.03 -22.11 -17.29
N GLU A 177 8.44 -21.39 -16.34
CA GLU A 177 8.12 -19.96 -16.46
C GLU A 177 9.33 -19.12 -16.93
N GLY A 178 9.22 -18.56 -18.15
CA GLY A 178 9.95 -17.37 -18.59
C GLY A 178 11.47 -17.47 -18.75
N SER A 179 12.06 -18.65 -18.91
CA SER A 179 13.52 -18.71 -19.15
C SER A 179 13.88 -18.07 -20.50
N ASP A 180 14.98 -17.32 -20.57
CA ASP A 180 15.53 -16.74 -21.83
C ASP A 180 15.88 -17.80 -22.90
N ARG A 181 15.68 -19.09 -22.59
CA ARG A 181 15.87 -20.24 -23.49
C ARG A 181 14.64 -20.57 -24.34
N SER A 182 13.53 -19.84 -24.19
CA SER A 182 12.23 -20.21 -24.80
C SER A 182 12.05 -19.79 -26.28
N GLY A 183 13.05 -19.17 -26.93
CA GLY A 183 12.99 -18.83 -28.36
C GLY A 183 11.69 -18.10 -28.76
N ASP A 184 10.99 -18.62 -29.77
CA ASP A 184 9.70 -18.10 -30.29
C ASP A 184 8.51 -18.26 -29.31
N GLU A 185 8.70 -18.98 -28.20
CA GLU A 185 7.69 -19.19 -27.13
C GLU A 185 7.84 -18.22 -25.95
N ALA A 186 8.83 -17.32 -25.99
CA ALA A 186 9.03 -16.27 -24.98
C ALA A 186 7.94 -15.18 -25.04
N PRO A 187 7.73 -14.40 -23.95
CA PRO A 187 6.76 -13.30 -23.96
C PRO A 187 7.19 -12.18 -24.92
N LEU A 188 6.29 -11.79 -25.83
CA LEU A 188 6.49 -10.71 -26.79
C LEU A 188 5.97 -9.40 -26.20
N LEU A 189 6.83 -8.40 -26.02
CA LEU A 189 6.47 -7.10 -25.48
C LEU A 189 6.11 -6.13 -26.61
N LEU A 190 5.10 -5.28 -26.40
CA LEU A 190 4.62 -4.26 -27.34
C LEU A 190 4.39 -4.82 -28.77
N PRO A 191 3.53 -5.85 -28.91
CA PRO A 191 3.22 -6.45 -30.21
C PRO A 191 2.50 -5.47 -31.14
N ASP A 192 2.67 -5.62 -32.45
CA ASP A 192 1.84 -4.91 -33.43
C ASP A 192 0.46 -5.56 -33.59
N ASP A 193 -0.45 -4.90 -34.30
CA ASP A 193 -1.83 -5.40 -34.47
C ASP A 193 -1.89 -6.73 -35.25
N ARG A 194 -0.88 -7.01 -36.09
CA ARG A 194 -0.77 -8.26 -36.86
C ARG A 194 -0.33 -9.42 -35.98
N ASP A 195 0.64 -9.19 -35.08
CA ASP A 195 1.11 -10.14 -34.09
C ASP A 195 -0.03 -10.53 -33.13
N VAL A 196 -0.82 -9.55 -32.69
CA VAL A 196 -2.00 -9.80 -31.83
C VAL A 196 -3.05 -10.62 -32.57
N ALA A 197 -3.32 -10.30 -33.84
CA ALA A 197 -4.28 -11.05 -34.66
C ALA A 197 -3.81 -12.47 -34.99
N ALA A 198 -2.50 -12.70 -35.12
CA ALA A 198 -1.90 -13.99 -35.41
C ALA A 198 -1.75 -14.90 -34.17
N ALA A 199 -1.69 -14.33 -32.96
CA ALA A 199 -1.46 -15.05 -31.72
C ALA A 199 -2.72 -15.72 -31.15
N THR A 200 -3.32 -16.65 -31.89
CA THR A 200 -4.44 -17.45 -31.40
C THR A 200 -3.99 -18.42 -30.30
N GLY A 201 -4.48 -18.24 -29.06
CA GLY A 201 -4.25 -19.16 -27.94
C GLY A 201 -3.19 -18.73 -26.91
N ARG A 202 -2.48 -17.61 -27.12
CA ARG A 202 -1.61 -17.01 -26.10
C ARG A 202 -2.40 -16.04 -25.21
N GLY A 203 -2.07 -15.97 -23.92
CA GLY A 203 -2.64 -14.95 -23.02
C GLY A 203 -2.13 -13.56 -23.40
N THR A 204 -2.96 -12.52 -23.26
CA THR A 204 -2.59 -11.14 -23.59
C THR A 204 -2.60 -10.26 -22.35
N VAL A 205 -1.60 -9.39 -22.20
CA VAL A 205 -1.60 -8.32 -21.20
C VAL A 205 -2.09 -7.04 -21.87
N VAL A 206 -3.25 -6.55 -21.47
CA VAL A 206 -3.87 -5.33 -22.02
C VAL A 206 -3.88 -4.24 -20.95
N LEU A 207 -3.54 -3.00 -21.31
CA LEU A 207 -3.68 -1.85 -20.41
C LEU A 207 -5.16 -1.43 -20.38
N GLU A 208 -5.74 -1.42 -19.18
CA GLU A 208 -7.11 -1.02 -18.88
C GLU A 208 -7.07 0.10 -17.83
N ALA A 209 -7.97 1.09 -17.93
CA ALA A 209 -8.22 1.97 -16.81
C ALA A 209 -9.01 1.19 -15.73
N VAL A 210 -8.60 1.26 -14.46
CA VAL A 210 -9.35 0.60 -13.38
C VAL A 210 -10.58 1.46 -13.05
N SER A 211 -11.75 1.06 -13.54
CA SER A 211 -13.05 1.47 -12.98
C SER A 211 -13.57 0.34 -12.07
N TYR A 212 -13.94 0.68 -10.85
CA TYR A 212 -14.66 -0.25 -9.97
C TYR A 212 -16.10 -0.41 -10.49
N GLU A 213 -16.39 -1.54 -11.15
CA GLU A 213 -17.75 -1.94 -11.54
C GLU A 213 -18.42 -2.84 -10.49
N GLY A 214 -18.11 -2.66 -9.21
CA GLY A 214 -18.86 -3.33 -8.15
C GLY A 214 -20.21 -2.65 -7.93
N PRO A 215 -21.23 -3.37 -7.41
CA PRO A 215 -22.51 -2.76 -7.06
C PRO A 215 -22.27 -1.57 -6.12
N PRO A 216 -22.84 -0.39 -6.40
CA PRO A 216 -22.68 0.76 -5.52
C PRO A 216 -23.14 0.35 -4.11
N PRO A 217 -22.34 0.62 -3.07
CA PRO A 217 -22.74 0.29 -1.71
C PRO A 217 -24.07 0.98 -1.43
N ARG A 218 -25.09 0.19 -1.09
CA ARG A 218 -26.34 0.71 -0.54
C ARG A 218 -26.03 1.31 0.83
N THR A 219 -25.61 2.56 0.84
CA THR A 219 -25.53 3.38 2.03
C THR A 219 -26.96 3.70 2.47
N GLY A 220 -27.55 2.83 3.29
CA GLY A 220 -28.75 3.20 4.03
C GLY A 220 -28.46 4.50 4.82
N PRO A 221 -29.44 5.40 4.98
CA PRO A 221 -29.22 6.67 5.65
C PRO A 221 -28.72 6.39 7.07
N LEU A 222 -27.45 6.75 7.31
CA LEU A 222 -26.78 6.74 8.60
C LEU A 222 -27.35 7.89 9.44
N ALA A 223 -28.60 7.74 9.87
CA ALA A 223 -29.19 8.59 10.88
C ALA A 223 -28.30 8.49 12.13
N GLY A 224 -27.84 9.64 12.61
CA GLY A 224 -27.10 9.80 13.85
C GLY A 224 -27.91 9.29 15.02
N ARG A 225 -27.81 7.99 15.32
CA ARG A 225 -28.14 7.48 16.63
C ARG A 225 -26.93 7.80 17.49
N SER A 226 -27.04 8.89 18.25
CA SER A 226 -26.30 9.03 19.50
C SER A 226 -26.31 7.67 20.21
N ALA A 227 -25.13 7.18 20.59
CA ALA A 227 -25.05 5.95 21.36
C ALA A 227 -25.98 6.11 22.57
N PRO A 228 -27.00 5.26 22.75
CA PRO A 228 -27.91 5.41 23.86
C PRO A 228 -27.09 5.26 25.15
N LEU A 229 -27.16 6.23 26.06
CA LEU A 229 -26.48 6.18 27.37
C LEU A 229 -26.70 4.85 28.13
N GLY A 230 -27.73 4.07 27.77
CA GLY A 230 -27.97 2.72 28.25
C GLY A 230 -26.94 1.65 27.87
N SER A 231 -25.99 1.93 26.97
CA SER A 231 -24.85 1.04 26.66
C SER A 231 -23.60 1.34 27.49
N LEU A 232 -23.57 2.44 28.24
CA LEU A 232 -22.41 2.87 29.01
C LEU A 232 -22.28 2.14 30.35
N PHE A 233 -23.37 1.54 30.84
CA PHE A 233 -23.39 0.85 32.13
C PHE A 233 -24.16 -0.46 32.02
N SER A 234 -23.57 -1.55 32.52
CA SER A 234 -24.24 -2.85 32.58
C SER A 234 -25.59 -2.74 33.31
N ARG A 235 -26.55 -3.60 32.97
CA ARG A 235 -27.88 -3.61 33.61
C ARG A 235 -27.76 -3.72 35.14
N ARG A 236 -26.76 -4.46 35.64
CA ARG A 236 -26.48 -4.62 37.08
C ARG A 236 -26.00 -3.29 37.69
N VAL A 237 -25.03 -2.61 37.08
CA VAL A 237 -24.50 -1.32 37.56
C VAL A 237 -25.58 -0.23 37.57
N ARG A 238 -26.48 -0.20 36.58
CA ARG A 238 -27.59 0.76 36.55
C ARG A 238 -28.56 0.60 37.72
N TRP A 239 -28.90 -0.64 38.08
CA TRP A 239 -29.76 -0.89 39.25
C TRP A 239 -29.03 -0.57 40.56
N SER A 240 -27.72 -0.82 40.64
CA SER A 240 -26.91 -0.43 41.80
C SER A 240 -26.82 1.10 41.96
N ILE A 241 -26.59 1.85 40.87
CA ILE A 241 -26.57 3.32 40.90
C ILE A 241 -27.96 3.88 41.22
N ALA A 242 -29.03 3.33 40.63
CA ALA A 242 -30.40 3.75 40.95
C ALA A 242 -30.75 3.49 42.43
N GLY A 243 -30.34 2.34 42.97
CA GLY A 243 -30.50 2.01 44.39
C GLY A 243 -29.70 2.93 45.30
N ALA A 244 -28.46 3.28 44.92
CA ALA A 244 -27.63 4.24 45.63
C ALA A 244 -28.26 5.63 45.70
N VAL A 245 -28.74 6.14 44.55
CA VAL A 245 -29.41 7.44 44.46
C VAL A 245 -30.69 7.44 45.31
N ALA A 246 -31.46 6.35 45.27
CA ALA A 246 -32.66 6.22 46.10
C ALA A 246 -32.33 6.21 47.61
N ALA A 247 -31.25 5.55 48.01
CA ALA A 247 -30.80 5.51 49.41
C ALA A 247 -30.32 6.90 49.90
N VAL A 248 -29.56 7.62 49.06
CA VAL A 248 -29.13 9.00 49.37
C VAL A 248 -30.33 9.94 49.48
N LEU A 249 -31.31 9.84 48.57
CA LEU A 249 -32.54 10.62 48.64
C LEU A 249 -33.37 10.28 49.88
N ALA A 250 -33.48 9.00 50.23
CA ALA A 250 -34.17 8.57 51.45
C ALA A 250 -33.49 9.11 52.71
N LEU A 251 -32.15 9.10 52.78
CA LEU A 251 -31.40 9.72 53.87
C LEU A 251 -31.61 11.23 53.92
N ALA A 252 -31.60 11.93 52.78
CA ALA A 252 -31.83 13.37 52.73
C ALA A 252 -33.26 13.75 53.18
N VAL A 253 -34.27 12.99 52.78
CA VAL A 253 -35.66 13.18 53.23
C VAL A 253 -35.82 12.85 54.71
N THR A 254 -35.17 11.79 55.19
CA THR A 254 -35.17 11.43 56.62
C THR A 254 -34.47 12.51 57.46
N SER A 255 -33.35 13.04 56.95
CA SER A 255 -32.61 14.18 57.51
C SER A 255 -33.51 15.40 57.66
N TRP A 256 -34.24 15.73 56.60
CA TRP A 256 -35.16 16.86 56.59
C TRP A 256 -36.27 16.71 57.64
N ILE A 257 -36.89 15.53 57.73
CA ILE A 257 -37.99 15.27 58.66
C ILE A 257 -37.51 15.24 60.12
N VAL A 258 -36.34 14.66 60.38
CA VAL A 258 -35.82 14.46 61.74
C VAL A 258 -35.21 15.74 62.31
N THR A 259 -34.50 16.51 61.50
CA THR A 259 -33.80 17.72 61.95
C THR A 259 -34.71 18.96 61.90
N GLY A 260 -35.76 18.94 61.05
CA GLY A 260 -36.68 20.07 60.90
C GLY A 260 -36.08 21.27 60.16
N ASP A 261 -34.89 21.10 59.58
CA ASP A 261 -34.16 22.12 58.83
C ASP A 261 -34.81 22.45 57.48
N ASP A 262 -34.34 23.50 56.82
CA ASP A 262 -34.69 23.77 55.42
C ASP A 262 -34.25 22.58 54.54
N PRO A 263 -35.09 22.11 53.60
CA PRO A 263 -34.78 20.95 52.75
C PRO A 263 -33.48 21.10 51.94
N ARG A 264 -33.06 22.34 51.62
CA ARG A 264 -31.79 22.59 50.91
C ARG A 264 -30.61 22.39 51.85
N HIS A 265 -30.75 22.80 53.10
CA HIS A 265 -29.74 22.60 54.13
C HIS A 265 -29.59 21.11 54.46
N ALA A 266 -30.70 20.38 54.63
CA ALA A 266 -30.68 18.94 54.86
C ALA A 266 -30.02 18.16 53.69
N ALA A 267 -30.30 18.56 52.44
CA ALA A 267 -29.63 17.99 51.27
C ALA A 267 -28.12 18.31 51.24
N TYR A 268 -27.74 19.55 51.54
CA TYR A 268 -26.33 19.97 51.60
C TYR A 268 -25.55 19.16 52.64
N VAL A 269 -26.07 19.03 53.86
CA VAL A 269 -25.38 18.29 54.92
C VAL A 269 -25.33 16.79 54.62
N THR A 270 -26.38 16.22 54.04
CA THR A 270 -26.38 14.79 53.64
C THR A 270 -25.28 14.49 52.62
N VAL A 271 -25.03 15.41 51.67
CA VAL A 271 -23.92 15.27 50.72
C VAL A 271 -22.56 15.37 51.42
N LEU A 272 -22.39 16.31 52.37
CA LEU A 272 -21.15 16.41 53.14
C LEU A 272 -20.89 15.16 53.99
N ASP A 273 -21.92 14.61 54.62
CA ASP A 273 -21.84 13.37 55.40
C ASP A 273 -21.52 12.16 54.51
N LEU A 274 -22.09 12.12 53.30
CA LEU A 274 -21.83 11.06 52.31
C LEU A 274 -20.36 11.03 51.87
N PHE A 275 -19.71 12.18 51.78
CA PHE A 275 -18.28 12.27 51.45
C PHE A 275 -17.37 12.26 52.68
N ALA A 276 -17.92 12.12 53.89
CA ALA A 276 -17.19 12.24 55.15
C ALA A 276 -16.38 13.55 55.27
N ILE A 277 -16.91 14.65 54.70
CA ILE A 277 -16.32 15.99 54.74
C ILE A 277 -16.88 16.80 55.93
N ASN A 278 -18.08 16.47 56.38
CA ASN A 278 -18.76 17.21 57.43
C ASN A 278 -18.13 17.03 58.82
N ASP A 279 -18.33 18.02 59.70
CA ASP A 279 -17.91 17.92 61.09
C ASP A 279 -18.70 16.85 61.87
N PRO A 280 -18.08 16.15 62.84
CA PRO A 280 -18.77 15.17 63.67
C PRO A 280 -19.89 15.81 64.51
N ALA A 281 -21.09 15.24 64.47
CA ALA A 281 -22.26 15.71 65.20
C ALA A 281 -22.20 15.38 66.71
N THR A 282 -21.12 15.76 67.41
CA THR A 282 -20.85 15.37 68.81
C THR A 282 -21.87 15.92 69.81
N ASP A 283 -22.40 17.13 69.56
CA ASP A 283 -23.32 17.84 70.47
C ASP A 283 -24.78 17.79 70.00
N GLU A 284 -25.06 16.98 68.98
CA GLU A 284 -26.37 16.86 68.34
C GLU A 284 -27.24 15.74 68.94
N GLN A 285 -28.52 15.75 68.58
CA GLN A 285 -29.48 14.72 68.98
C GLN A 285 -29.02 13.31 68.55
N PRO A 286 -29.31 12.25 69.32
CA PRO A 286 -28.92 10.88 68.98
C PRO A 286 -29.35 10.44 67.57
N ALA A 287 -30.52 10.90 67.12
CA ALA A 287 -31.02 10.62 65.78
C ALA A 287 -30.13 11.21 64.66
N ARG A 288 -29.55 12.40 64.88
CA ARG A 288 -28.61 13.04 63.95
C ARG A 288 -27.28 12.31 63.87
N LYS A 289 -26.77 11.85 65.01
CA LYS A 289 -25.56 11.01 65.10
C LYS A 289 -25.71 9.71 64.32
N ILE A 290 -26.85 9.03 64.50
CA ILE A 290 -27.18 7.80 63.77
C ILE A 290 -27.25 8.07 62.26
N LEU A 291 -27.89 9.17 61.87
CA LEU A 291 -28.02 9.54 60.46
C LEU A 291 -26.67 9.84 59.80
N GLN A 292 -25.77 10.55 60.49
CA GLN A 292 -24.43 10.83 59.99
C GLN A 292 -23.62 9.53 59.82
N LEU A 293 -23.70 8.60 60.77
CA LEU A 293 -23.05 7.29 60.66
C LEU A 293 -23.59 6.46 59.50
N LEU A 294 -24.92 6.45 59.30
CA LEU A 294 -25.56 5.75 58.18
C LEU A 294 -25.19 6.37 56.83
N SER A 295 -25.15 7.71 56.75
CA SER A 295 -24.74 8.44 55.54
C SER A 295 -23.26 8.21 55.21
N GLY A 296 -22.37 8.30 56.20
CA GLY A 296 -20.95 8.01 56.01
C GLY A 296 -20.67 6.56 55.62
N ALA A 297 -21.36 5.59 56.24
CA ALA A 297 -21.24 4.17 55.86
C ALA A 297 -21.73 3.92 54.42
N LEU A 298 -22.85 4.54 54.03
CA LEU A 298 -23.35 4.47 52.66
C LEU A 298 -22.35 5.12 51.67
N GLY A 299 -21.79 6.27 52.03
CA GLY A 299 -20.76 6.96 51.26
C GLY A 299 -19.53 6.12 51.01
N MET A 300 -19.03 5.45 52.06
CA MET A 300 -17.87 4.56 51.97
C MET A 300 -18.13 3.34 51.08
N LEU A 301 -19.37 2.84 51.05
CA LEU A 301 -19.79 1.76 50.14
C LEU A 301 -19.91 2.24 48.69
N LEU A 302 -20.34 3.49 48.48
CA LEU A 302 -20.58 4.07 47.16
C LEU A 302 -19.32 4.63 46.49
N LEU A 303 -18.34 5.10 47.27
CA LEU A 303 -17.15 5.75 46.74
C LEU A 303 -16.35 4.86 45.76
N PRO A 304 -16.07 3.57 46.04
CA PRO A 304 -15.38 2.70 45.08
C PRO A 304 -16.19 2.49 43.79
N VAL A 305 -17.53 2.40 43.89
CA VAL A 305 -18.43 2.22 42.75
C VAL A 305 -18.47 3.49 41.90
N MET A 306 -18.50 4.66 42.51
CA MET A 306 -18.42 5.95 41.83
C MET A 306 -17.08 6.15 41.12
N VAL A 307 -15.97 5.85 41.80
CA VAL A 307 -14.62 5.93 41.20
C VAL A 307 -14.50 4.94 40.03
N ALA A 308 -14.97 3.70 40.19
CA ALA A 308 -15.01 2.72 39.11
C ALA A 308 -15.88 3.20 37.93
N ALA A 309 -17.06 3.76 38.20
CA ALA A 309 -17.95 4.32 37.17
C ALA A 309 -17.34 5.53 36.46
N VAL A 310 -16.54 6.35 37.15
CA VAL A 310 -15.81 7.48 36.56
C VAL A 310 -14.66 6.98 35.69
N PHE A 311 -13.87 6.00 36.14
CA PHE A 311 -12.85 5.37 35.31
C PHE A 311 -13.44 4.63 34.10
N GLU A 312 -14.59 3.98 34.27
CA GLU A 312 -15.36 3.37 33.18
C GLU A 312 -15.93 4.44 32.25
N ALA A 313 -16.38 5.60 32.76
CA ALA A 313 -16.80 6.74 31.95
C ALA A 313 -15.64 7.35 31.14
N LEU A 314 -14.50 7.62 31.77
CA LEU A 314 -13.28 8.11 31.11
C LEU A 314 -12.72 7.09 30.10
N GLY A 315 -12.74 5.81 30.46
CA GLY A 315 -12.42 4.69 29.58
C GLY A 315 -13.41 4.61 28.41
N THR A 316 -14.70 4.80 28.66
CA THR A 316 -15.75 4.77 27.63
C THR A 316 -15.73 5.99 26.72
N PHE A 317 -15.23 7.15 27.15
CA PHE A 317 -14.96 8.30 26.28
C PHE A 317 -13.79 8.05 25.32
N ARG A 318 -12.76 7.30 25.73
CA ARG A 318 -11.76 6.75 24.79
C ARG A 318 -12.37 5.71 23.86
N THR A 319 -13.34 4.96 24.38
CA THR A 319 -14.02 3.85 23.70
C THR A 319 -15.18 4.32 22.79
N ALA A 320 -15.71 5.53 22.91
CA ALA A 320 -16.68 6.10 21.96
C ALA A 320 -16.03 6.38 20.59
N SER A 321 -14.69 6.31 20.53
CA SER A 321 -13.89 6.19 19.30
C SER A 321 -13.78 4.75 18.78
N GLN A 322 -14.56 3.80 19.33
CA GLN A 322 -14.47 2.37 19.05
C GLN A 322 -14.60 2.08 17.56
N LEU A 323 -13.70 1.21 17.13
CA LEU A 323 -13.78 0.53 15.86
C LEU A 323 -15.14 -0.14 15.75
N ARG A 324 -15.80 0.05 14.61
CA ARG A 324 -17.14 -0.48 14.40
C ARG A 324 -17.05 -1.98 14.19
N HIS A 325 -18.01 -2.72 14.72
CA HIS A 325 -18.18 -4.11 14.27
C HIS A 325 -18.82 -4.11 12.87
N PRO A 326 -18.47 -5.06 12.01
CA PRO A 326 -19.07 -5.16 10.69
C PRO A 326 -20.59 -5.41 10.82
N PRO A 327 -21.43 -4.69 10.05
CA PRO A 327 -22.88 -4.85 10.12
C PRO A 327 -23.29 -6.25 9.63
N ARG A 328 -24.39 -6.78 10.19
CA ARG A 328 -24.84 -8.16 9.92
C ARG A 328 -25.11 -8.48 8.44
N GLY A 329 -25.49 -7.47 7.66
CA GLY A 329 -25.78 -7.60 6.23
C GLY A 329 -24.65 -7.11 5.32
N LEU A 330 -23.40 -7.06 5.80
CA LEU A 330 -22.27 -6.71 4.95
C LEU A 330 -21.93 -7.88 4.01
N HIS A 331 -21.77 -7.57 2.73
CA HIS A 331 -21.39 -8.52 1.68
C HIS A 331 -20.49 -7.84 0.65
N GLY A 332 -19.69 -8.61 -0.07
CA GLY A 332 -18.87 -8.11 -1.17
C GLY A 332 -17.74 -7.18 -0.73
N HIS A 333 -17.39 -7.19 0.56
CA HIS A 333 -16.29 -6.40 1.13
C HIS A 333 -14.96 -7.14 1.04
N VAL A 334 -13.87 -6.39 1.19
CA VAL A 334 -12.53 -6.95 1.34
C VAL A 334 -12.24 -7.14 2.83
N VAL A 335 -11.79 -8.32 3.23
CA VAL A 335 -11.24 -8.56 4.56
C VAL A 335 -9.74 -8.29 4.52
N LEU A 336 -9.26 -7.35 5.33
CA LEU A 336 -7.86 -6.93 5.39
C LEU A 336 -7.25 -7.33 6.74
N LEU A 337 -6.32 -8.28 6.72
CA LEU A 337 -5.60 -8.73 7.91
C LEU A 337 -4.30 -7.95 8.08
N GLY A 338 -4.10 -7.40 9.27
CA GLY A 338 -2.96 -6.58 9.61
C GLY A 338 -3.13 -5.13 9.19
N LEU A 339 -3.02 -4.24 10.16
CA LEU A 339 -3.00 -2.78 10.07
C LEU A 339 -1.61 -2.23 10.46
N GLY A 340 -0.58 -3.00 10.15
CA GLY A 340 0.81 -2.57 10.22
C GLY A 340 1.21 -1.62 9.08
N LYS A 341 2.50 -1.61 8.77
CA LYS A 341 3.15 -0.73 7.79
C LYS A 341 2.47 -0.69 6.41
N ILE A 342 2.16 -1.87 5.86
CA ILE A 342 1.60 -2.05 4.52
C ILE A 342 0.07 -2.03 4.57
N GLY A 343 -0.53 -2.78 5.51
CA GLY A 343 -1.98 -2.84 5.66
C GLY A 343 -2.64 -1.48 5.85
N THR A 344 -2.00 -0.56 6.58
CA THR A 344 -2.50 0.82 6.73
C THR A 344 -2.59 1.56 5.39
N ARG A 345 -1.62 1.37 4.50
CA ARG A 345 -1.57 2.03 3.18
C ARG A 345 -2.55 1.40 2.22
N VAL A 346 -2.64 0.07 2.22
CA VAL A 346 -3.65 -0.67 1.47
C VAL A 346 -5.06 -0.28 1.92
N LEU A 347 -5.30 -0.11 3.22
CA LEU A 347 -6.56 0.41 3.74
C LEU A 347 -6.89 1.80 3.16
N ALA A 348 -5.95 2.75 3.24
CA ALA A 348 -6.14 4.08 2.67
C ALA A 348 -6.53 3.98 1.18
N ARG A 349 -5.80 3.16 0.42
CA ARG A 349 -6.03 3.02 -1.02
C ARG A 349 -7.37 2.38 -1.36
N LEU A 350 -7.76 1.32 -0.65
CA LEU A 350 -9.07 0.69 -0.87
C LEU A 350 -10.21 1.66 -0.55
N ARG A 351 -10.04 2.53 0.46
CA ARG A 351 -11.05 3.54 0.82
C ARG A 351 -11.10 4.71 -0.17
N GLU A 352 -9.99 5.11 -0.77
CA GLU A 352 -9.96 6.08 -1.88
C GLU A 352 -10.72 5.58 -3.11
N LEU A 353 -10.78 4.25 -3.30
CA LEU A 353 -11.52 3.60 -4.38
C LEU A 353 -12.96 3.22 -3.99
N ASP A 354 -13.45 3.74 -2.86
CA ASP A 354 -14.78 3.46 -2.30
C ASP A 354 -15.10 1.97 -2.04
N ILE A 355 -14.07 1.14 -1.91
CA ILE A 355 -14.24 -0.29 -1.68
C ILE A 355 -14.62 -0.53 -0.20
N PRO A 356 -15.67 -1.32 0.08
CA PRO A 356 -15.99 -1.73 1.43
C PRO A 356 -14.89 -2.63 2.00
N VAL A 357 -14.37 -2.28 3.19
CA VAL A 357 -13.30 -3.05 3.86
C VAL A 357 -13.72 -3.38 5.28
N VAL A 358 -13.35 -4.57 5.76
CA VAL A 358 -13.34 -4.94 7.18
C VAL A 358 -11.92 -5.29 7.55
N CYS A 359 -11.38 -4.64 8.57
CA CYS A 359 -10.03 -4.91 9.02
C CYS A 359 -10.00 -5.92 10.16
N VAL A 360 -8.93 -6.70 10.26
CA VAL A 360 -8.63 -7.52 11.43
C VAL A 360 -7.21 -7.20 11.88
N GLU A 361 -7.04 -6.92 13.16
CA GLU A 361 -5.76 -6.57 13.74
C GLU A 361 -5.66 -7.14 15.16
N GLN A 362 -4.52 -7.74 15.49
CA GLN A 362 -4.29 -8.31 16.82
C GLN A 362 -3.86 -7.24 17.82
N ASP A 363 -2.99 -6.32 17.41
CA ASP A 363 -2.45 -5.27 18.27
C ASP A 363 -3.44 -4.09 18.41
N PRO A 364 -4.01 -3.83 19.60
CA PRO A 364 -4.96 -2.74 19.82
C PRO A 364 -4.32 -1.33 19.72
N GLU A 365 -2.99 -1.26 19.67
CA GLU A 365 -2.21 -0.03 19.48
C GLU A 365 -1.54 0.02 18.10
N ALA A 366 -1.94 -0.86 17.17
CA ALA A 366 -1.41 -0.87 15.82
C ALA A 366 -1.54 0.49 15.13
N ARG A 367 -0.49 0.88 14.41
CA ARG A 367 -0.35 2.18 13.74
C ARG A 367 -1.52 2.53 12.81
N GLY A 368 -2.16 1.54 12.17
CA GLY A 368 -3.27 1.75 11.25
C GLY A 368 -4.64 1.97 11.92
N LEU A 369 -4.78 1.73 13.22
CA LEU A 369 -6.05 1.87 13.92
C LEU A 369 -6.57 3.31 13.97
N PRO A 370 -5.76 4.36 14.22
CA PRO A 370 -6.21 5.74 14.10
C PRO A 370 -6.80 6.06 12.71
N LEU A 371 -6.20 5.52 11.64
CA LEU A 371 -6.71 5.69 10.28
C LEU A 371 -8.06 4.98 10.10
N ALA A 372 -8.17 3.73 10.54
CA ALA A 372 -9.41 2.96 10.49
C ALA A 372 -10.56 3.66 11.25
N ARG A 373 -10.27 4.21 12.44
CA ARG A 373 -11.22 5.01 13.24
C ARG A 373 -11.65 6.27 12.50
N ARG A 374 -10.70 7.03 11.95
CA ARG A 374 -10.98 8.27 11.19
C ARG A 374 -11.86 8.00 9.97
N LEU A 375 -11.57 6.92 9.24
CA LEU A 375 -12.32 6.50 8.05
C LEU A 375 -13.59 5.71 8.39
N ARG A 376 -13.88 5.48 9.67
CA ARG A 376 -15.03 4.71 10.19
C ARG A 376 -15.14 3.30 9.61
N VAL A 377 -14.00 2.68 9.34
CA VAL A 377 -13.92 1.32 8.81
C VAL A 377 -14.19 0.33 9.93
N PRO A 378 -15.03 -0.70 9.72
CA PRO A 378 -15.20 -1.76 10.70
C PRO A 378 -13.89 -2.52 10.94
N THR A 379 -13.53 -2.74 12.20
CA THR A 379 -12.31 -3.49 12.55
C THR A 379 -12.60 -4.44 13.69
N VAL A 380 -12.18 -5.69 13.51
CA VAL A 380 -12.17 -6.74 14.54
C VAL A 380 -10.79 -6.73 15.19
N ILE A 381 -10.74 -6.63 16.52
CA ILE A 381 -9.49 -6.80 17.27
C ILE A 381 -9.40 -8.24 17.75
N GLY A 382 -8.39 -8.98 17.29
CA GLY A 382 -8.20 -10.38 17.60
C GLY A 382 -7.10 -11.03 16.76
N ASP A 383 -6.59 -12.15 17.24
CA ASP A 383 -5.64 -12.97 16.48
C ASP A 383 -6.40 -13.75 15.41
N VAL A 384 -5.96 -13.67 14.15
CA VAL A 384 -6.64 -14.32 13.02
C VAL A 384 -6.56 -15.85 13.07
N THR A 385 -5.68 -16.41 13.91
CA THR A 385 -5.57 -17.85 14.15
C THR A 385 -6.60 -18.36 15.16
N GLU A 386 -7.24 -17.47 15.92
CA GLU A 386 -8.29 -17.82 16.87
C GLU A 386 -9.63 -18.08 16.18
N GLU A 387 -10.36 -19.08 16.68
CA GLU A 387 -11.68 -19.45 16.18
C GLU A 387 -12.68 -18.28 16.34
N GLY A 388 -13.47 -18.01 15.30
CA GLY A 388 -14.50 -16.98 15.32
C GLY A 388 -14.04 -15.59 14.88
N VAL A 389 -12.74 -15.32 14.77
CA VAL A 389 -12.22 -13.98 14.41
C VAL A 389 -12.50 -13.65 12.94
N LEU A 390 -12.28 -14.61 12.02
CA LEU A 390 -12.59 -14.41 10.60
C LEU A 390 -14.10 -14.41 10.33
N GLU A 391 -14.91 -15.12 11.12
CA GLU A 391 -16.38 -15.08 11.09
C GLU A 391 -16.93 -13.75 11.63
N ALA A 392 -16.28 -13.19 12.66
CA ALA A 392 -16.57 -11.85 13.13
C ALA A 392 -16.30 -10.83 12.01
N ALA A 393 -15.26 -11.05 11.19
CA ALA A 393 -14.94 -10.25 10.01
C ALA A 393 -15.80 -10.55 8.77
N LYS A 394 -16.76 -11.49 8.86
CA LYS A 394 -17.67 -11.89 7.78
C LYS A 394 -16.96 -12.44 6.54
N ILE A 395 -15.95 -13.29 6.76
CA ILE A 395 -15.17 -13.91 5.67
C ILE A 395 -16.04 -14.73 4.71
N ASP A 396 -17.12 -15.35 5.19
CA ASP A 396 -18.11 -16.13 4.43
C ASP A 396 -18.82 -15.32 3.32
N ARG A 397 -18.80 -13.99 3.44
CA ARG A 397 -19.48 -13.05 2.54
C ARG A 397 -18.52 -12.09 1.87
N ALA A 398 -17.23 -12.25 2.12
CA ALA A 398 -16.20 -11.39 1.58
C ALA A 398 -16.00 -11.65 0.08
N HIS A 399 -15.66 -10.59 -0.65
CA HIS A 399 -15.23 -10.69 -2.04
C HIS A 399 -13.78 -11.18 -2.14
N ALA A 400 -12.93 -10.72 -1.22
CA ALA A 400 -11.51 -11.04 -1.19
C ALA A 400 -10.94 -10.96 0.22
N LEU A 401 -9.85 -11.68 0.45
CA LEU A 401 -8.99 -11.62 1.63
C LEU A 401 -7.62 -11.06 1.26
N LEU A 402 -7.14 -10.10 2.04
CA LEU A 402 -5.77 -9.60 1.99
C LEU A 402 -5.06 -9.93 3.30
N ALA A 403 -4.16 -10.91 3.26
CA ALA A 403 -3.37 -11.32 4.41
C ALA A 403 -2.02 -10.57 4.41
N LEU A 404 -1.96 -9.44 5.12
CA LEU A 404 -0.85 -8.48 5.07
C LEU A 404 -0.16 -8.27 6.44
N THR A 405 -0.25 -9.27 7.33
CA THR A 405 0.45 -9.23 8.61
C THR A 405 1.97 -9.31 8.41
N SER A 406 2.73 -9.15 9.49
CA SER A 406 4.18 -9.35 9.50
C SER A 406 4.60 -10.81 9.66
N SER A 407 3.66 -11.75 9.80
CA SER A 407 3.94 -13.18 10.00
C SER A 407 3.48 -13.98 8.79
N ASP A 408 4.43 -14.59 8.09
CA ASP A 408 4.18 -15.44 6.92
C ASP A 408 3.31 -16.65 7.29
N THR A 409 3.56 -17.25 8.46
CA THR A 409 2.77 -18.35 9.02
C THR A 409 1.32 -17.93 9.24
N THR A 410 1.10 -16.80 9.91
CA THR A 410 -0.24 -16.27 10.20
C THR A 410 -1.01 -15.95 8.92
N ASN A 411 -0.32 -15.39 7.91
CA ASN A 411 -0.92 -15.10 6.61
C ASN A 411 -1.34 -16.38 5.86
N LEU A 412 -0.52 -17.44 5.93
CA LEU A 412 -0.82 -18.73 5.31
C LEU A 412 -1.96 -19.46 6.04
N GLU A 413 -1.92 -19.52 7.37
CA GLU A 413 -2.97 -20.13 8.19
C GLU A 413 -4.33 -19.47 7.96
N ALA A 414 -4.39 -18.13 7.99
CA ALA A 414 -5.62 -17.40 7.71
C ALA A 414 -6.12 -17.64 6.27
N THR A 415 -5.21 -17.80 5.31
CA THR A 415 -5.54 -18.13 3.91
C THR A 415 -6.16 -19.52 3.80
N LEU A 416 -5.55 -20.53 4.41
CA LEU A 416 -6.04 -21.91 4.40
C LEU A 416 -7.39 -22.03 5.12
N TYR A 417 -7.56 -21.31 6.24
CA TYR A 417 -8.83 -21.25 6.96
C TYR A 417 -9.93 -20.58 6.12
N ALA A 418 -9.65 -19.40 5.56
CA ALA A 418 -10.63 -18.71 4.73
C ALA A 418 -11.05 -19.54 3.51
N ARG A 419 -10.13 -20.36 2.99
CA ARG A 419 -10.38 -21.32 1.90
C ARG A 419 -11.27 -22.49 2.32
N SER A 420 -11.16 -22.97 3.56
CA SER A 420 -12.04 -24.02 4.07
C SER A 420 -13.47 -23.52 4.26
N VAL A 421 -13.64 -22.23 4.61
CA VAL A 421 -14.95 -21.57 4.75
C VAL A 421 -15.53 -21.20 3.38
N THR A 422 -14.73 -20.60 2.49
CA THR A 422 -15.13 -20.13 1.16
C THR A 422 -14.13 -20.61 0.10
N PRO A 423 -14.39 -21.77 -0.54
CA PRO A 423 -13.44 -22.42 -1.46
C PRO A 423 -12.97 -21.55 -2.63
N ASP A 424 -13.82 -20.69 -3.17
CA ASP A 424 -13.52 -19.85 -4.34
C ASP A 424 -13.09 -18.42 -3.97
N LEU A 425 -12.83 -18.14 -2.68
CA LEU A 425 -12.47 -16.80 -2.21
C LEU A 425 -11.19 -16.27 -2.89
N ARG A 426 -11.20 -15.01 -3.30
CA ARG A 426 -9.99 -14.38 -3.84
C ARG A 426 -9.04 -14.08 -2.68
N VAL A 427 -7.79 -14.53 -2.77
CA VAL A 427 -6.82 -14.29 -1.70
C VAL A 427 -5.53 -13.69 -2.27
N ALA A 428 -5.09 -12.58 -1.67
CA ALA A 428 -3.72 -12.12 -1.79
C ALA A 428 -3.03 -12.25 -0.43
N LEU A 429 -1.92 -12.97 -0.39
CA LEU A 429 -1.11 -13.14 0.81
C LEU A 429 0.28 -12.57 0.60
N ARG A 430 0.77 -11.87 1.63
CA ARG A 430 2.13 -11.39 1.71
C ARG A 430 3.01 -12.48 2.32
N LEU A 431 4.09 -12.82 1.63
CA LEU A 431 5.18 -13.67 2.13
C LEU A 431 6.51 -12.94 1.94
N TYR A 432 7.43 -12.97 2.89
CA TYR A 432 8.69 -12.21 2.74
C TYR A 432 9.63 -12.84 1.72
N ASP A 433 9.77 -14.17 1.77
CA ASP A 433 10.67 -14.93 0.93
C ASP A 433 10.04 -15.24 -0.44
N ASP A 434 10.73 -14.93 -1.53
CA ASP A 434 10.21 -15.04 -2.89
C ASP A 434 10.14 -16.49 -3.40
N ASP A 435 11.10 -17.33 -3.02
CA ASP A 435 11.11 -18.76 -3.36
C ASP A 435 9.98 -19.48 -2.63
N PHE A 436 9.81 -19.17 -1.34
CA PHE A 436 8.68 -19.64 -0.54
C PHE A 436 7.35 -19.13 -1.08
N ALA A 437 7.28 -17.85 -1.46
CA ALA A 437 6.09 -17.27 -2.08
C ALA A 437 5.68 -18.02 -3.35
N THR A 438 6.66 -18.34 -4.18
CA THR A 438 6.47 -19.10 -5.43
C THR A 438 6.01 -20.53 -5.15
N ALA A 439 6.62 -21.22 -4.18
CA ALA A 439 6.23 -22.57 -3.80
C ALA A 439 4.79 -22.64 -3.26
N VAL A 440 4.41 -21.70 -2.39
CA VAL A 440 3.05 -21.61 -1.83
C VAL A 440 2.03 -21.30 -2.93
N TYR A 441 2.34 -20.36 -3.83
CA TYR A 441 1.48 -20.05 -4.97
C TYR A 441 1.21 -21.28 -5.82
N ARG A 442 2.25 -22.03 -6.22
CA ARG A 442 2.10 -23.24 -7.05
C ARG A 442 1.24 -24.29 -6.34
N THR A 443 1.49 -24.53 -5.05
CA THR A 443 0.76 -25.53 -4.25
C THR A 443 -0.72 -25.15 -4.08
N LEU A 444 -1.03 -23.89 -3.78
CA LEU A 444 -2.43 -23.45 -3.62
C LEU A 444 -3.18 -23.43 -4.94
N ARG A 445 -2.49 -23.11 -6.05
CA ARG A 445 -3.05 -23.16 -7.40
C ARG A 445 -3.44 -24.59 -7.80
N THR A 446 -2.60 -25.58 -7.49
CA THR A 446 -2.89 -26.99 -7.81
C THR A 446 -4.00 -27.56 -6.91
N ALA A 447 -4.01 -27.22 -5.62
CA ALA A 447 -5.05 -27.65 -4.70
C ALA A 447 -6.41 -27.00 -4.97
N HIS A 448 -6.43 -25.74 -5.43
CA HIS A 448 -7.65 -24.97 -5.66
C HIS A 448 -7.61 -24.27 -7.04
N PRO A 449 -7.83 -25.00 -8.15
CA PRO A 449 -7.65 -24.47 -9.50
C PRO A 449 -8.65 -23.37 -9.88
N ASN A 450 -9.85 -23.38 -9.28
CA ASN A 450 -10.91 -22.39 -9.51
C ASN A 450 -10.74 -21.12 -8.65
N ALA A 451 -9.89 -21.19 -7.63
CA ALA A 451 -9.65 -20.07 -6.73
C ALA A 451 -8.54 -19.15 -7.25
N VAL A 452 -8.75 -17.84 -7.14
CA VAL A 452 -7.72 -16.85 -7.42
C VAL A 452 -6.86 -16.67 -6.16
N THR A 453 -5.65 -17.23 -6.18
CA THR A 453 -4.66 -17.06 -5.10
C THR A 453 -3.41 -16.38 -5.65
N ARG A 454 -2.92 -15.36 -4.96
CA ARG A 454 -1.66 -14.69 -5.28
C ARG A 454 -0.80 -14.57 -4.02
N SER A 455 0.37 -15.18 -4.03
CA SER A 455 1.41 -14.95 -3.02
C SER A 455 2.45 -13.99 -3.58
N ARG A 456 2.89 -13.01 -2.79
CA ARG A 456 3.89 -12.01 -3.24
C ARG A 456 4.82 -11.58 -2.12
N SER A 457 6.09 -11.41 -2.47
CA SER A 457 7.05 -10.66 -1.68
C SER A 457 6.96 -9.16 -1.96
N VAL A 458 7.03 -8.37 -0.89
CA VAL A 458 7.05 -6.91 -0.96
C VAL A 458 8.28 -6.45 -1.72
N SER A 459 9.42 -7.11 -1.50
CA SER A 459 10.68 -6.80 -2.19
C SER A 459 10.54 -7.01 -3.70
N THR A 460 9.91 -8.11 -4.11
CA THR A 460 9.63 -8.41 -5.53
C THR A 460 8.67 -7.40 -6.16
N LEU A 461 7.66 -6.94 -5.41
CA LEU A 461 6.74 -5.89 -5.87
C LEU A 461 7.39 -4.51 -5.93
N ALA A 462 8.37 -4.23 -5.06
CA ALA A 462 9.04 -2.94 -4.99
C ALA A 462 10.21 -2.78 -5.96
N ALA A 463 10.92 -3.87 -6.26
CA ALA A 463 12.14 -3.87 -7.07
C ALA A 463 12.02 -3.14 -8.43
N PRO A 464 10.92 -3.27 -9.19
CA PRO A 464 10.77 -2.55 -10.46
C PRO A 464 10.77 -1.02 -10.30
N ALA A 465 10.21 -0.49 -9.21
CA ALA A 465 10.22 0.96 -8.98
C ALA A 465 11.60 1.46 -8.55
N PHE A 466 12.34 0.68 -7.74
CA PHE A 466 13.73 0.99 -7.41
C PHE A 466 14.62 1.00 -8.66
N ALA A 467 14.45 0.02 -9.54
CA ALA A 467 15.14 -0.02 -10.82
C ALA A 467 14.75 1.16 -11.74
N GLY A 468 13.45 1.49 -11.79
CA GLY A 468 12.95 2.66 -12.52
C GLY A 468 13.56 3.97 -12.04
N ALA A 469 13.56 4.18 -10.72
CA ALA A 469 14.12 5.38 -10.11
C ALA A 469 15.64 5.48 -10.35
N MET A 470 16.37 4.36 -10.39
CA MET A 470 17.79 4.33 -10.77
C MET A 470 18.04 4.77 -12.20
N MET A 471 17.11 4.48 -13.11
CA MET A 471 17.21 4.86 -14.52
C MET A 471 16.81 6.34 -14.78
N GLY A 472 15.95 6.95 -13.96
CA GLY A 472 15.68 8.40 -13.90
C GLY A 472 14.20 8.80 -13.95
N ARG A 473 13.89 10.08 -13.63
CA ARG A 473 12.51 10.64 -13.49
C ARG A 473 11.63 10.59 -14.72
N GLN A 474 12.20 10.30 -15.89
CA GLN A 474 11.38 10.03 -17.05
C GLN A 474 10.61 8.73 -16.88
N ILE A 475 10.96 7.82 -15.96
CA ILE A 475 10.26 6.56 -15.77
C ILE A 475 9.20 6.72 -14.68
N LEU A 476 7.93 6.70 -15.10
CA LEU A 476 6.74 6.78 -14.24
C LEU A 476 6.48 5.48 -13.47
N GLY A 477 6.94 4.36 -14.02
CA GLY A 477 6.75 3.05 -13.40
C GLY A 477 7.29 1.93 -14.26
N ALA A 478 7.26 0.73 -13.70
CA ALA A 478 7.72 -0.47 -14.38
C ALA A 478 6.66 -1.56 -14.23
N ILE A 479 6.24 -2.14 -15.34
CA ILE A 479 5.32 -3.27 -15.41
C ILE A 479 6.16 -4.54 -15.58
N PRO A 480 6.28 -5.38 -14.55
CA PRO A 480 6.86 -6.70 -14.73
C PRO A 480 5.91 -7.56 -15.58
N ILE A 481 6.44 -8.15 -16.64
CA ILE A 481 5.74 -9.06 -17.54
C ILE A 481 6.58 -10.34 -17.59
N GLU A 482 6.15 -11.36 -16.84
CA GLU A 482 6.94 -12.56 -16.57
C GLU A 482 8.33 -12.21 -16.04
N ARG A 483 9.40 -12.55 -16.76
CA ARG A 483 10.80 -12.24 -16.41
C ARG A 483 11.35 -10.98 -17.09
N ARG A 484 10.50 -10.26 -17.83
CA ARG A 484 10.86 -9.00 -18.50
C ARG A 484 10.18 -7.82 -17.83
N VAL A 485 10.71 -6.62 -18.04
CA VAL A 485 10.17 -5.39 -17.46
C VAL A 485 9.88 -4.40 -18.59
N LEU A 486 8.65 -3.91 -18.62
CA LEU A 486 8.23 -2.81 -19.47
C LEU A 486 8.26 -1.53 -18.65
N LEU A 487 8.89 -0.48 -19.18
CA LEU A 487 9.01 0.81 -18.50
C LEU A 487 7.92 1.73 -19.03
N ILE A 488 7.19 2.38 -18.13
CA ILE A 488 6.31 3.49 -18.48
C ILE A 488 7.10 4.75 -18.23
N ALA A 489 7.23 5.60 -19.24
CA ALA A 489 8.03 6.81 -19.17
C ALA A 489 7.29 8.03 -19.71
N ALA A 490 7.56 9.22 -19.16
CA ALA A 490 7.15 10.51 -19.68
C ALA A 490 8.36 11.22 -20.31
N LEU A 491 8.26 11.53 -21.61
CA LEU A 491 9.27 12.28 -22.35
C LEU A 491 8.65 13.55 -22.95
N THR A 492 9.39 14.64 -22.97
CA THR A 492 9.09 15.78 -23.85
C THR A 492 9.56 15.41 -25.26
N VAL A 493 8.78 15.72 -26.29
CA VAL A 493 9.07 15.29 -27.67
C VAL A 493 10.32 15.99 -28.24
N VAL A 494 10.61 17.22 -27.83
CA VAL A 494 11.78 17.99 -28.27
C VAL A 494 13.08 17.20 -28.08
N GLY A 495 13.92 17.17 -29.11
CA GLY A 495 15.23 16.49 -29.06
C GLY A 495 15.17 14.99 -29.35
N HIS A 496 13.99 14.43 -29.61
CA HIS A 496 13.80 13.02 -29.97
C HIS A 496 13.32 12.89 -31.43
N PRO A 497 14.21 12.69 -32.43
CA PRO A 497 13.84 12.63 -33.85
C PRO A 497 12.97 11.42 -34.22
N GLN A 498 12.88 10.44 -33.32
CA GLN A 498 11.97 9.30 -33.42
C GLN A 498 10.51 9.67 -33.10
N LEU A 499 10.26 10.82 -32.47
CA LEU A 499 8.95 11.30 -32.05
C LEU A 499 8.58 12.62 -32.73
N GLU A 500 9.53 13.54 -32.85
CA GLU A 500 9.29 14.91 -33.33
C GLU A 500 8.79 14.95 -34.78
N GLY A 501 7.63 15.59 -34.98
CA GLY A 501 7.02 15.76 -36.30
C GLY A 501 6.44 14.48 -36.91
N ARG A 502 6.40 13.37 -36.15
CA ARG A 502 5.81 12.10 -36.58
C ARG A 502 4.38 11.96 -36.06
N THR A 503 3.57 11.19 -36.79
CA THR A 503 2.27 10.76 -36.26
C THR A 503 2.43 9.73 -35.14
N VAL A 504 1.43 9.58 -34.26
CA VAL A 504 1.41 8.53 -33.22
C VAL A 504 1.63 7.13 -33.83
N ALA A 505 1.06 6.87 -35.01
CA ALA A 505 1.25 5.61 -35.74
C ALA A 505 2.70 5.42 -36.24
N GLU A 506 3.34 6.46 -36.79
CA GLU A 506 4.72 6.41 -37.28
C GLU A 506 5.76 6.39 -36.16
N ALA A 507 5.41 6.94 -34.99
CA ALA A 507 6.23 6.93 -33.79
C ALA A 507 6.26 5.55 -33.12
N PHE A 508 5.27 4.68 -33.36
CA PHE A 508 5.22 3.34 -32.79
C PHE A 508 6.34 2.44 -33.36
N ARG A 509 7.08 1.78 -32.47
CA ARG A 509 8.09 0.78 -32.83
C ARG A 509 7.80 -0.54 -32.13
N PRO A 510 7.33 -1.57 -32.86
CA PRO A 510 7.06 -2.89 -32.30
C PRO A 510 8.26 -3.44 -31.52
N GLY A 511 8.03 -4.00 -30.33
CA GLY A 511 9.10 -4.53 -29.47
C GLY A 511 9.98 -3.48 -28.78
N ALA A 512 9.85 -2.19 -29.10
CA ALA A 512 10.70 -1.13 -28.57
C ALA A 512 9.92 -0.11 -27.73
N TRP A 513 8.96 0.62 -28.31
CA TRP A 513 8.12 1.59 -27.58
C TRP A 513 6.78 1.88 -28.25
N ARG A 514 5.82 2.34 -27.44
CA ARG A 514 4.48 2.79 -27.85
C ARG A 514 4.07 4.02 -27.04
N VAL A 515 3.55 5.04 -27.72
CA VAL A 515 2.93 6.21 -27.08
C VAL A 515 1.56 5.80 -26.52
N LEU A 516 1.31 6.11 -25.26
CA LEU A 516 0.09 5.75 -24.53
C LEU A 516 -0.84 6.94 -24.30
N ALA A 517 -0.27 8.10 -23.94
CA ALA A 517 -1.02 9.30 -23.60
C ALA A 517 -0.23 10.59 -23.84
N LEU A 518 -0.95 11.70 -23.88
CA LEU A 518 -0.42 13.06 -23.99
C LEU A 518 -0.78 13.86 -22.74
N ASP A 519 0.18 14.59 -22.17
CA ASP A 519 -0.05 15.56 -21.12
C ASP A 519 -0.62 16.85 -21.73
N ALA A 520 -1.93 17.07 -21.52
CA ALA A 520 -2.65 18.22 -22.05
C ALA A 520 -2.41 19.52 -21.26
N ALA A 521 -1.64 19.47 -20.17
CA ALA A 521 -1.28 20.68 -19.43
C ALA A 521 -0.29 21.55 -20.23
N THR A 522 -0.51 22.87 -20.18
CA THR A 522 0.43 23.84 -20.74
C THR A 522 1.79 23.74 -20.03
N PRO A 523 2.93 24.00 -20.69
CA PRO A 523 4.26 23.83 -20.10
C PRO A 523 4.44 24.42 -18.71
N ASP A 524 3.86 25.59 -18.45
CA ASP A 524 3.95 26.31 -17.16
C ASP A 524 3.08 25.69 -16.04
N GLU A 525 2.10 24.87 -16.40
CA GLU A 525 1.19 24.18 -15.47
C GLU A 525 1.57 22.70 -15.27
N ARG A 526 2.58 22.21 -16.01
CA ARG A 526 2.99 20.80 -15.94
C ARG A 526 3.60 20.47 -14.60
N ARG A 527 3.24 19.29 -14.11
CA ARG A 527 3.87 18.75 -12.91
C ARG A 527 5.28 18.24 -13.20
N PRO A 528 6.26 18.54 -12.33
CA PRO A 528 7.60 18.01 -12.47
C PRO A 528 7.66 16.49 -12.20
N ASP A 529 6.70 15.93 -11.43
CA ASP A 529 6.59 14.49 -11.19
C ASP A 529 5.18 13.97 -11.55
N LEU A 530 5.10 13.09 -12.56
CA LEU A 530 3.86 12.39 -12.92
C LEU A 530 3.70 11.06 -12.16
N ALA A 531 4.73 10.60 -11.45
CA ALA A 531 4.71 9.39 -10.63
C ALA A 531 4.20 9.63 -9.20
N SER A 532 4.18 10.88 -8.74
CA SER A 532 3.70 11.25 -7.41
C SER A 532 2.16 11.26 -7.31
N PRO A 533 1.56 10.71 -6.23
CA PRO A 533 0.11 10.69 -6.06
C PRO A 533 -0.45 12.10 -5.81
N HIS A 534 -1.63 12.38 -6.38
CA HIS A 534 -2.39 13.62 -6.20
C HIS A 534 -2.67 13.88 -4.71
N HIS A 535 -2.26 15.03 -4.17
CA HIS A 535 -2.75 15.52 -2.90
C HIS A 535 -4.08 16.25 -3.15
N HIS A 536 -5.18 15.72 -2.59
CA HIS A 536 -6.47 16.42 -2.53
C HIS A 536 -6.37 17.62 -1.59
N GLU A 537 -5.80 18.71 -2.06
CA GLU A 537 -6.11 20.04 -1.58
C GLU A 537 -6.50 20.87 -2.80
N THR A 538 -7.72 21.40 -2.77
CA THR A 538 -8.39 22.27 -3.76
C THR A 538 -9.09 21.63 -4.99
N ASP A 539 -10.33 22.08 -5.15
CA ASP A 539 -11.46 21.55 -5.91
C ASP A 539 -11.45 22.09 -7.35
N SER A 540 -10.51 21.63 -8.19
CA SER A 540 -10.44 22.07 -9.59
C SER A 540 -10.16 20.91 -10.54
N PRO A 541 -11.06 20.58 -11.50
CA PRO A 541 -10.80 19.61 -12.54
C PRO A 541 -9.84 20.24 -13.57
N ARG A 542 -8.53 20.03 -13.37
CA ARG A 542 -7.48 20.51 -14.28
C ARG A 542 -7.19 19.43 -15.34
N PRO A 543 -6.75 19.80 -16.56
CA PRO A 543 -6.63 18.85 -17.68
C PRO A 543 -5.60 17.76 -17.36
N GLY A 544 -6.08 16.52 -17.23
CA GLY A 544 -5.25 15.34 -17.01
C GLY A 544 -4.70 14.76 -18.31
N LEU A 545 -3.91 13.69 -18.18
CA LEU A 545 -3.42 12.89 -19.30
C LEU A 545 -4.56 12.48 -20.26
N VAL A 546 -4.40 12.79 -21.54
CA VAL A 546 -5.31 12.35 -22.62
C VAL A 546 -4.84 10.99 -23.11
N TRP A 547 -5.65 9.98 -22.84
CA TRP A 547 -5.46 8.60 -23.29
C TRP A 547 -6.16 8.36 -24.63
N ASP A 548 -5.78 7.29 -25.34
CA ASP A 548 -6.36 6.90 -26.64
C ASP A 548 -6.23 7.99 -27.73
N LEU A 549 -4.99 8.41 -27.97
CA LEU A 549 -4.67 9.41 -28.98
C LEU A 549 -4.98 8.86 -30.38
N HIS A 550 -5.61 9.71 -31.21
CA HIS A 550 -5.87 9.37 -32.59
C HIS A 550 -4.55 9.04 -33.33
N PRO A 551 -4.46 7.92 -34.09
CA PRO A 551 -3.21 7.47 -34.72
C PRO A 551 -2.55 8.50 -35.65
N GLY A 552 -3.35 9.39 -36.24
CA GLY A 552 -2.90 10.48 -37.10
C GLY A 552 -2.47 11.76 -36.39
N TYR A 553 -2.49 11.83 -35.06
CA TYR A 553 -2.03 13.00 -34.32
C TYR A 553 -0.52 13.18 -34.51
N VAL A 554 -0.09 14.38 -34.91
CA VAL A 554 1.33 14.72 -35.13
C VAL A 554 1.94 15.29 -33.86
N LEU A 555 2.93 14.59 -33.30
CA LEU A 555 3.62 14.96 -32.08
C LEU A 555 4.40 16.27 -32.27
N GLN A 556 4.05 17.29 -31.49
CA GLN A 556 4.71 18.59 -31.51
C GLN A 556 5.92 18.61 -30.57
N PRO A 557 6.97 19.42 -30.83
CA PRO A 557 8.17 19.45 -29.98
C PRO A 557 7.88 19.74 -28.50
N HIS A 558 6.86 20.54 -28.21
CA HIS A 558 6.49 20.93 -26.86
C HIS A 558 5.60 19.91 -26.15
N ASP A 559 5.14 18.86 -26.84
CA ASP A 559 4.29 17.82 -26.26
C ASP A 559 5.07 17.01 -25.23
N ARG A 560 4.42 16.65 -24.12
CA ARG A 560 4.94 15.66 -23.18
C ARG A 560 4.09 14.40 -23.30
N VAL A 561 4.72 13.32 -23.74
CA VAL A 561 4.06 12.04 -24.00
C VAL A 561 4.40 11.02 -22.94
N VAL A 562 3.41 10.24 -22.54
CA VAL A 562 3.61 9.01 -21.75
C VAL A 562 3.71 7.84 -22.71
N LEU A 563 4.76 7.05 -22.60
CA LEU A 563 5.07 5.91 -23.47
C LEU A 563 5.40 4.67 -22.65
N ALA A 564 5.05 3.50 -23.18
CA ALA A 564 5.58 2.23 -22.74
C ALA A 564 6.80 1.89 -23.59
N ALA A 565 7.91 1.49 -22.99
CA ALA A 565 9.13 1.09 -23.69
C ALA A 565 9.81 -0.11 -23.03
N THR A 566 10.48 -0.92 -23.85
CA THR A 566 11.45 -1.90 -23.33
C THR A 566 12.71 -1.18 -22.88
N ARG A 567 13.53 -1.82 -22.01
CA ARG A 567 14.81 -1.23 -21.57
C ARG A 567 15.71 -0.83 -22.74
N HIS A 568 15.71 -1.63 -23.81
CA HIS A 568 16.49 -1.36 -25.02
C HIS A 568 15.90 -0.18 -25.80
N GLY A 569 14.57 -0.19 -26.05
CA GLY A 569 13.90 0.89 -26.76
C GLY A 569 14.00 2.24 -26.04
N LEU A 570 13.93 2.25 -24.71
CA LEU A 570 14.13 3.47 -23.93
C LEU A 570 15.58 3.97 -24.02
N ALA A 571 16.58 3.07 -24.02
CA ALA A 571 17.98 3.46 -24.17
C ALA A 571 18.26 4.09 -25.55
N GLU A 572 17.63 3.57 -26.60
CA GLU A 572 17.68 4.12 -27.96
C GLU A 572 17.04 5.51 -28.03
N LEU A 573 15.86 5.69 -27.44
CA LEU A 573 15.18 6.98 -27.36
C LEU A 573 16.00 8.04 -26.60
N LEU A 574 16.73 7.63 -25.56
CA LEU A 574 17.56 8.50 -24.74
C LEU A 574 18.98 8.72 -25.27
N GLY A 575 19.28 8.24 -26.48
CA GLY A 575 20.57 8.47 -27.14
C GLY A 575 21.76 7.82 -26.44
N ARG A 576 21.55 6.81 -25.59
CA ARG A 576 22.66 6.04 -25.00
C ARG A 576 23.19 5.06 -26.06
N PRO A 577 24.49 5.08 -26.39
CA PRO A 577 25.03 4.17 -27.38
C PRO A 577 24.85 2.72 -26.88
N THR A 578 24.05 1.96 -27.60
CA THR A 578 24.05 0.49 -27.53
C THR A 578 25.48 -0.02 -27.79
N PRO A 579 26.02 -0.97 -27.00
CA PRO A 579 27.23 -1.67 -27.38
C PRO A 579 26.90 -2.54 -28.59
N HIS A 580 27.13 -2.01 -29.80
CA HIS A 580 26.91 -2.74 -31.04
C HIS A 580 27.89 -3.91 -31.12
N GLY A 581 27.32 -5.10 -31.33
CA GLY A 581 28.05 -6.28 -31.74
C GLY A 581 28.84 -6.01 -33.01
N SER A 582 30.06 -6.55 -33.04
CA SER A 582 31.03 -6.41 -34.11
C SER A 582 30.46 -6.83 -35.47
N HIS A 583 30.37 -5.86 -36.38
CA HIS A 583 30.38 -6.13 -37.81
C HIS A 583 31.73 -6.78 -38.15
N ARG A 584 31.72 -8.08 -38.46
CA ARG A 584 32.78 -8.71 -39.25
C ARG A 584 32.65 -8.19 -40.69
N GLY A 585 33.53 -7.28 -41.08
CA GLY A 585 33.90 -7.10 -42.48
C GLY A 585 34.90 -8.19 -42.89
N PRO A 586 34.88 -8.63 -44.15
CA PRO A 586 35.74 -9.72 -44.62
C PRO A 586 37.13 -9.16 -44.88
N TRP A 587 38.16 -9.74 -44.26
CA TRP A 587 39.49 -10.05 -44.81
C TRP A 587 40.21 -10.92 -43.78
#